data_AF-A0A3S0QFZ5-F1
#
_entry.id   AF-A0A3S0QFZ5-F1
#
_cell.length_a   1.000
_cell.length_b   1.000
_cell.length_c   1.000
_cell.angle_alpha   90.00
_cell.angle_beta   90.00
_cell.angle_gamma   90.00
#
_symmetry.space_group_name_H-M   'P 1'
#
loop_
_entity.id
_entity.type
_entity.pdbx_description
1 polymer ?
#
loop_
_entity_poly.entity_id
_entity_poly.type
_entity_poly.pdbx_seq_one_letter_code
_entity_poly.pdbx_strand_id
1 'polypeptide(L)'
;MSTQTQQQASALEQTASSLEEPLRPWRRMPERAHDVNRSANDASDKAREGDAVIQQFLTTMEAIHGHSDEIQSIIALIESIAFQTNILALNAWWKRPAPATRAAVSPWWLMEVRDLATRSADAAREIRHRIQASRTSVEQGTLRARRRRTTGRFSPPSNGSAC
;
A
#
# COMPACT_ATOMS: atom_id res chain seq x y z
N MET A 1 3.11 59.65 59.19
CA MET A 1 3.29 58.18 59.22
C MET A 1 2.03 57.41 58.76
N SER A 2 1.11 58.02 58.01
CA SER A 2 -0.11 57.35 57.49
C SER A 2 -0.07 57.26 55.96
N THR A 3 0.30 58.33 55.26
CA THR A 3 0.46 58.38 53.80
C THR A 3 1.54 57.47 53.24
N GLN A 4 2.69 57.36 53.92
CA GLN A 4 3.79 56.50 53.48
C GLN A 4 3.44 55.01 53.60
N THR A 5 2.74 54.64 54.67
CA THR A 5 2.22 53.29 54.89
C THR A 5 1.11 52.94 53.90
N GLN A 6 0.23 53.90 53.57
CA GLN A 6 -0.79 53.76 52.54
C GLN A 6 -0.19 53.55 51.14
N GLN A 7 0.86 54.30 50.80
CA GLN A 7 1.58 54.17 49.53
C GLN A 7 2.35 52.85 49.40
N GLN A 8 2.94 52.38 50.50
CA GLN A 8 3.60 51.06 50.52
C GLN A 8 2.59 49.92 50.39
N ALA A 9 1.44 50.02 51.06
CA ALA A 9 0.35 49.05 50.92
C ALA A 9 -0.20 49.01 49.49
N SER A 10 -0.42 50.17 48.86
CA SER A 10 -0.88 50.24 47.47
C SER A 10 0.15 49.70 46.47
N ALA A 11 1.45 49.95 46.70
CA ALA A 11 2.51 49.40 45.85
C ALA A 11 2.61 47.88 45.95
N LEU A 12 2.37 47.31 47.14
CA LEU A 12 2.28 45.86 47.37
C LEU A 12 1.07 45.25 46.69
N GLU A 13 -0.11 45.87 46.79
CA GLU A 13 -1.33 45.44 46.07
C GLU A 13 -1.13 45.45 44.55
N GLN A 14 -0.53 46.51 44.03
CA GLN A 14 -0.27 46.65 42.59
C GLN A 14 0.80 45.66 42.09
N THR A 15 1.77 45.31 42.94
CA THR A 15 2.76 44.27 42.63
C THR A 15 2.11 42.88 42.67
N ALA A 16 1.28 42.61 43.67
CA ALA A 16 0.53 41.36 43.77
C ALA A 16 -0.43 41.19 42.58
N SER A 17 -1.14 42.24 42.17
CA SER A 17 -2.02 42.20 41.00
C SER A 17 -1.24 42.05 39.69
N SER A 18 -0.07 42.68 39.57
CA SER A 18 0.82 42.54 38.40
C SER A 18 1.43 41.13 38.29
N LEU A 19 1.53 40.40 39.40
CA LEU A 19 2.01 39.02 39.44
C LEU A 19 0.91 37.99 39.15
N GLU A 20 -0.38 38.34 39.20
CA GLU A 20 -1.45 37.38 38.91
C GLU A 20 -1.44 36.91 37.45
N GLU A 21 -1.27 37.83 36.51
CA GLU A 21 -1.37 37.53 35.08
C GLU A 21 -0.23 36.62 34.56
N PRO A 22 1.05 36.85 34.93
CA PRO A 22 2.15 35.94 34.61
C PRO A 22 2.09 34.59 35.32
N LEU A 23 1.46 34.49 36.50
CA LEU A 23 1.37 33.23 37.27
C LEU A 23 0.19 32.33 36.86
N ARG A 24 -0.83 32.88 36.17
CA ARG A 24 -1.98 32.11 35.65
C ARG A 24 -1.59 30.89 34.80
N PRO A 25 -0.63 30.97 33.86
CA PRO A 25 -0.15 29.81 33.10
C PRO A 25 0.55 28.76 33.98
N TRP A 26 1.35 29.19 34.97
CA TRP A 26 2.07 28.29 35.89
C TRP A 26 1.12 27.47 36.76
N ARG A 27 0.06 28.10 37.29
CA ARG A 27 -0.97 27.40 38.08
C ARG A 27 -1.71 26.32 37.28
N ARG A 28 -1.81 26.49 35.95
CA ARG A 28 -2.45 25.52 35.02
C ARG A 28 -1.46 24.58 34.32
N MET A 29 -0.15 24.70 34.57
CA MET A 29 0.83 23.81 33.96
C MET A 29 0.64 22.33 34.33
N PRO A 30 0.27 21.97 35.58
CA PRO A 30 -0.01 20.57 35.92
C PRO A 30 -1.15 19.97 35.11
N GLU A 31 -2.29 20.65 34.97
CA GLU A 31 -3.38 20.19 34.09
C GLU A 31 -2.91 20.08 32.63
N ARG A 32 -2.20 21.10 32.12
CA ARG A 32 -1.67 21.07 30.75
C ARG A 32 -0.71 19.90 30.51
N ALA A 33 0.16 19.59 31.48
CA ALA A 33 1.08 18.46 31.40
C ALA A 33 0.32 17.12 31.38
N HIS A 34 -0.73 17.00 32.19
CA HIS A 34 -1.59 15.82 32.20
C HIS A 34 -2.33 15.64 30.86
N ASP A 35 -2.86 16.74 30.29
CA ASP A 35 -3.54 16.72 28.98
C ASP A 35 -2.59 16.35 27.83
N VAL A 36 -1.36 16.87 27.84
CA VAL A 36 -0.33 16.52 26.87
C VAL A 36 0.03 15.04 26.99
N ASN A 37 0.22 14.52 28.22
CA ASN A 37 0.53 13.12 28.44
C ASN A 37 -0.60 12.19 27.95
N ARG A 38 -1.86 12.55 28.26
CA ARG A 38 -3.04 11.82 27.76
C ARG A 38 -3.10 11.82 26.23
N SER A 39 -2.84 12.97 25.60
CA SER A 39 -2.84 13.10 24.14
C SER A 39 -1.70 12.29 23.49
N ALA A 40 -0.52 12.25 24.13
CA ALA A 40 0.60 11.44 23.68
C ALA A 40 0.31 9.93 23.79
N ASN A 41 -0.40 9.50 24.85
CA ASN A 41 -0.84 8.12 25.01
C ASN A 41 -1.88 7.74 23.94
N ASP A 42 -2.90 8.57 23.70
CA ASP A 42 -3.89 8.35 22.64
C ASP A 42 -3.24 8.27 21.25
N ALA A 43 -2.28 9.16 20.96
CA ALA A 43 -1.51 9.12 19.72
C ALA A 43 -0.67 7.83 19.58
N SER A 44 -0.09 7.35 20.69
CA SER A 44 0.69 6.10 20.71
C SER A 44 -0.20 4.87 20.49
N ASP A 45 -1.39 4.85 21.08
CA ASP A 45 -2.34 3.74 20.90
C ASP A 45 -2.88 3.70 19.47
N LYS A 46 -3.23 4.86 18.89
CA LYS A 46 -3.58 4.97 17.47
C LYS A 46 -2.44 4.54 16.53
N ALA A 47 -1.18 4.83 16.89
CA ALA A 47 -0.04 4.37 16.12
C ALA A 47 0.12 2.84 16.17
N ARG A 48 -0.15 2.19 17.32
CA ARG A 48 -0.15 0.73 17.44
C ARG A 48 -1.25 0.08 16.62
N GLU A 49 -2.46 0.63 16.66
CA GLU A 49 -3.57 0.18 15.82
C GLU A 49 -3.23 0.33 14.33
N GLY A 50 -2.65 1.46 13.95
CA GLY A 50 -2.15 1.71 12.60
C GLY A 50 -1.09 0.69 12.17
N ASP A 51 -0.19 0.27 13.06
CA ASP A 51 0.79 -0.77 12.76
C ASP A 51 0.09 -2.13 12.50
N ALA A 52 -0.92 -2.52 13.28
CA ALA A 52 -1.69 -3.74 13.03
C ALA A 52 -2.35 -3.71 11.64
N VAL A 53 -2.98 -2.60 11.26
CA VAL A 53 -3.59 -2.42 9.93
C VAL A 53 -2.54 -2.52 8.81
N ILE A 54 -1.35 -1.92 8.98
CA ILE A 54 -0.28 -2.02 7.99
C ILE A 54 0.25 -3.48 7.91
N GLN A 55 0.29 -4.25 9.01
CA GLN A 55 0.66 -5.69 8.94
C GLN A 55 -0.33 -6.47 8.08
N GLN A 56 -1.63 -6.27 8.33
CA GLN A 56 -2.67 -6.93 7.55
C GLN A 56 -2.59 -6.53 6.08
N PHE A 57 -2.37 -5.24 5.79
CA PHE A 57 -2.17 -4.75 4.42
C PHE A 57 -0.99 -5.43 3.72
N LEU A 58 0.18 -5.54 4.39
CA LEU A 58 1.35 -6.21 3.82
C LEU A 58 1.10 -7.69 3.55
N THR A 59 0.41 -8.37 4.46
CA THR A 59 0.04 -9.80 4.31
C THR A 59 -0.88 -9.99 3.09
N THR A 60 -1.88 -9.13 2.91
CA THR A 60 -2.77 -9.17 1.75
C THR A 60 -2.01 -8.91 0.44
N MET A 61 -1.07 -7.96 0.42
CA MET A 61 -0.26 -7.68 -0.76
C MET A 61 0.66 -8.85 -1.14
N GLU A 62 1.18 -9.58 -0.16
CA GLU A 62 1.97 -10.80 -0.37
C GLU A 62 1.12 -11.92 -0.97
N ALA A 63 -0.12 -12.11 -0.50
CA ALA A 63 -1.07 -13.04 -1.11
C ALA A 63 -1.43 -12.65 -2.56
N ILE A 64 -1.68 -11.36 -2.83
CA ILE A 64 -1.93 -10.86 -4.20
C ILE A 64 -0.74 -11.13 -5.12
N HIS A 65 0.48 -10.98 -4.61
CA HIS A 65 1.69 -11.31 -5.37
C HIS A 65 1.73 -12.81 -5.73
N GLY A 66 1.44 -13.70 -4.77
CA GLY A 66 1.34 -15.14 -5.03
C GLY A 66 0.26 -15.52 -6.06
N HIS A 67 -0.94 -14.93 -5.96
CA HIS A 67 -1.98 -15.13 -6.97
C HIS A 67 -1.57 -14.63 -8.37
N SER A 68 -0.77 -13.57 -8.43
CA SER A 68 -0.25 -13.05 -9.70
C SER A 68 0.76 -14.02 -10.34
N ASP A 69 1.56 -14.72 -9.55
CA ASP A 69 2.45 -15.80 -10.03
C ASP A 69 1.66 -16.97 -10.62
N GLU A 70 0.62 -17.42 -9.90
CA GLU A 70 -0.28 -18.48 -10.39
C GLU A 70 -0.92 -18.09 -11.73
N ILE A 71 -1.45 -16.87 -11.83
CA ILE A 71 -2.04 -16.35 -13.06
C ILE A 71 -1.01 -16.33 -14.21
N GLN A 72 0.24 -15.94 -13.95
CA GLN A 72 1.28 -15.97 -14.98
C GLN A 72 1.55 -17.39 -15.50
N SER A 73 1.54 -18.40 -14.61
CA SER A 73 1.70 -19.80 -15.01
C SER A 73 0.56 -20.27 -15.93
N ILE A 74 -0.68 -19.86 -15.64
CA ILE A 74 -1.86 -20.16 -16.47
C ILE A 74 -1.74 -19.49 -17.83
N ILE A 75 -1.31 -18.22 -17.88
CA ILE A 75 -1.12 -17.49 -19.14
C ILE A 75 -0.02 -18.14 -19.99
N ALA A 76 1.07 -18.61 -19.38
CA ALA A 76 2.11 -19.35 -20.09
C ALA A 76 1.59 -20.66 -20.69
N LEU A 77 0.74 -21.38 -19.96
CA LEU A 77 0.06 -22.58 -20.47
C LEU A 77 -0.85 -22.24 -21.66
N ILE A 78 -1.64 -21.16 -21.59
CA ILE A 78 -2.50 -20.71 -22.69
C ILE A 78 -1.68 -20.40 -23.95
N GLU A 79 -0.57 -19.67 -23.80
CA GLU A 79 0.31 -19.36 -24.94
C GLU A 79 0.92 -20.64 -25.55
N SER A 80 1.31 -21.61 -24.71
CA SER A 80 1.78 -22.91 -25.18
C SER A 80 0.70 -23.67 -25.96
N ILE A 81 -0.53 -23.71 -25.47
CA ILE A 81 -1.68 -24.34 -26.15
C ILE A 81 -1.96 -23.65 -27.48
N ALA A 82 -1.96 -22.32 -27.51
CA ALA A 82 -2.15 -21.54 -28.72
C ALA A 82 -1.05 -21.85 -29.76
N PHE A 83 0.21 -21.91 -29.33
CA PHE A 83 1.33 -22.28 -30.19
C PHE A 83 1.20 -23.71 -30.73
N GLN A 84 0.88 -24.68 -29.88
CA GLN A 84 0.66 -26.07 -30.29
C GLN A 84 -0.50 -26.19 -31.28
N THR A 85 -1.59 -25.46 -31.05
CA THR A 85 -2.76 -25.41 -31.95
C THR A 85 -2.38 -24.84 -33.32
N ASN A 86 -1.59 -23.78 -33.35
CA ASN A 86 -1.07 -23.18 -34.58
C ASN A 86 -0.21 -24.18 -35.38
N ILE A 87 0.71 -24.89 -34.71
CA ILE A 87 1.55 -25.92 -35.34
C ILE A 87 0.73 -27.12 -35.82
N LEU A 88 -0.27 -27.57 -35.04
CA LEU A 88 -1.16 -28.66 -35.45
C LEU A 88 -1.96 -28.30 -36.70
N ALA A 89 -2.52 -27.08 -36.78
CA ALA A 89 -3.25 -26.60 -37.95
C ALA A 89 -2.35 -26.54 -39.20
N LEU A 90 -1.11 -26.08 -39.05
CA LEU A 90 -0.12 -26.06 -40.13
C LEU A 90 0.30 -27.47 -40.58
N ASN A 91 0.56 -28.37 -39.63
CA ASN A 91 0.91 -29.75 -39.94
C ASN A 91 -0.23 -30.50 -40.65
N ALA A 92 -1.48 -30.24 -40.24
CA ALA A 92 -2.66 -30.80 -40.89
C ALA A 92 -2.82 -30.30 -42.34
N TRP A 93 -2.43 -29.05 -42.62
CA TRP A 93 -2.45 -28.49 -43.97
C TRP A 93 -1.50 -29.25 -44.91
N TRP A 94 -0.29 -29.58 -44.47
CA TRP A 94 0.68 -30.32 -45.29
C TRP A 94 0.36 -31.82 -45.38
N LYS A 95 -0.13 -32.46 -44.31
CA LYS A 95 -0.38 -33.91 -44.30
C LYS A 95 -1.59 -34.34 -45.16
N ARG A 96 -2.33 -33.40 -45.71
CA ARG A 96 -3.47 -33.68 -46.59
C ARG A 96 -2.95 -34.19 -47.94
N PRO A 97 -3.38 -35.39 -48.41
CA PRO A 97 -2.91 -35.92 -49.70
C PRO A 97 -3.29 -34.97 -50.82
N ALA A 98 -2.34 -34.71 -51.73
CA ALA A 98 -2.63 -34.02 -52.98
C ALA A 98 -3.68 -34.86 -53.74
N PRO A 99 -4.85 -34.30 -54.07
CA PRO A 99 -5.86 -35.05 -54.82
C PRO A 99 -5.33 -35.42 -56.21
N ALA A 100 -5.67 -36.61 -56.69
CA ALA A 100 -5.39 -37.02 -58.08
C ALA A 100 -6.20 -36.21 -59.11
N THR A 101 -7.20 -35.43 -58.67
CA THR A 101 -8.06 -34.59 -59.51
C THR A 101 -7.97 -33.12 -59.09
N ARG A 102 -8.15 -32.20 -60.04
CA ARG A 102 -7.93 -30.75 -59.92
C ARG A 102 -8.86 -29.99 -58.94
N ALA A 103 -9.66 -30.70 -58.14
CA ALA A 103 -10.81 -30.13 -57.42
C ALA A 103 -10.72 -30.14 -55.89
N ALA A 104 -9.57 -30.42 -55.24
CA ALA A 104 -9.49 -30.24 -53.78
C ALA A 104 -9.01 -28.83 -53.41
N VAL A 105 -9.92 -28.06 -52.83
CA VAL A 105 -9.60 -26.87 -52.04
C VAL A 105 -9.06 -27.31 -50.68
N SER A 106 -7.96 -26.69 -50.25
CA SER A 106 -7.47 -26.76 -48.86
C SER A 106 -8.62 -26.42 -47.91
N PRO A 107 -8.74 -27.08 -46.73
CA PRO A 107 -9.85 -26.81 -45.85
C PRO A 107 -9.72 -25.41 -45.27
N TRP A 108 -10.66 -24.52 -45.61
CA TRP A 108 -10.68 -23.14 -45.14
C TRP A 108 -10.64 -23.04 -43.61
N TRP A 109 -11.21 -24.04 -42.91
CA TRP A 109 -11.21 -24.10 -41.45
C TRP A 109 -9.82 -24.23 -40.82
N LEU A 110 -8.79 -24.73 -41.54
CA LEU A 110 -7.43 -24.77 -41.00
C LEU A 110 -6.81 -23.38 -40.87
N MET A 111 -7.13 -22.47 -41.78
CA MET A 111 -6.71 -21.07 -41.67
C MET A 111 -7.45 -20.37 -40.52
N GLU A 112 -8.74 -20.66 -40.35
CA GLU A 112 -9.54 -20.13 -39.23
C GLU A 112 -8.99 -20.59 -37.87
N VAL A 113 -8.64 -21.87 -37.73
CA VAL A 113 -7.99 -22.39 -36.51
C VAL A 113 -6.65 -21.70 -36.26
N ARG A 114 -5.89 -21.40 -37.33
CA ARG A 114 -4.59 -20.71 -37.22
C ARG A 114 -4.75 -19.25 -36.78
N ASP A 115 -5.74 -18.57 -37.32
CA ASP A 115 -6.10 -17.20 -36.93
C ASP A 115 -6.53 -17.16 -35.46
N LEU A 116 -7.43 -18.06 -35.05
CA LEU A 116 -7.89 -18.17 -33.67
C LEU A 116 -6.73 -18.45 -32.69
N ALA A 117 -5.83 -19.36 -33.05
CA ALA A 117 -4.64 -19.65 -32.25
C ALA A 117 -3.72 -18.41 -32.12
N THR A 118 -3.51 -17.67 -33.21
CA THR A 118 -2.71 -16.44 -33.19
C THR A 118 -3.33 -15.37 -32.29
N ARG A 119 -4.65 -15.14 -32.44
CA ARG A 119 -5.41 -14.20 -31.61
C ARG A 119 -5.40 -14.59 -30.12
N SER A 120 -5.47 -15.88 -29.81
CA SER A 120 -5.38 -16.39 -28.45
C SER A 120 -3.99 -16.12 -27.83
N ALA A 121 -2.91 -16.33 -28.59
CA ALA A 121 -1.56 -16.02 -28.13
C ALA A 121 -1.34 -14.51 -27.91
N ASP A 122 -1.91 -13.66 -28.78
CA ASP A 122 -1.84 -12.21 -28.64
C ASP A 122 -2.59 -11.74 -27.38
N ALA A 123 -3.80 -12.26 -27.15
CA ALA A 123 -4.57 -11.97 -25.94
C ALA A 123 -3.84 -12.42 -24.67
N ALA A 124 -3.24 -13.61 -24.69
CA ALA A 124 -2.44 -14.12 -23.58
C ALA A 124 -1.24 -13.19 -23.26
N ARG A 125 -0.55 -12.68 -24.30
CA ARG A 125 0.55 -11.73 -24.13
C ARG A 125 0.09 -10.39 -23.53
N GLU A 126 -1.04 -9.86 -23.97
CA GLU A 126 -1.61 -8.63 -23.39
C GLU A 126 -2.00 -8.81 -21.92
N ILE A 127 -2.61 -9.95 -21.57
CA ILE A 127 -2.94 -10.25 -20.16
C ILE A 127 -1.66 -10.36 -19.33
N ARG A 128 -0.61 -11.02 -19.85
CA ARG A 128 0.69 -11.11 -19.16
C ARG A 128 1.25 -9.72 -18.84
N HIS A 129 1.22 -8.81 -19.80
CA HIS A 129 1.69 -7.44 -19.62
C HIS A 129 0.90 -6.71 -18.52
N ARG A 130 -0.43 -6.83 -18.50
CA ARG A 130 -1.27 -6.24 -17.44
C ARG A 130 -0.98 -6.80 -16.05
N ILE A 131 -0.75 -8.11 -15.95
CA ILE A 131 -0.38 -8.75 -14.69
C ILE A 131 0.99 -8.28 -14.22
N GLN A 132 1.98 -8.15 -15.11
CA GLN A 132 3.28 -7.57 -14.76
C GLN A 132 3.16 -6.13 -14.23
N ALA A 133 2.36 -5.28 -14.89
CA ALA A 133 2.10 -3.92 -14.42
C ALA A 133 1.42 -3.90 -13.03
N SER A 134 0.48 -4.82 -12.79
CA SER A 134 -0.17 -4.98 -11.49
C SER A 134 0.84 -5.37 -10.40
N ARG A 135 1.75 -6.32 -10.68
CA ARG A 135 2.83 -6.71 -9.75
C ARG A 135 3.72 -5.55 -9.36
N THR A 136 4.20 -4.79 -10.34
CA THR A 136 5.00 -3.59 -10.09
C THR A 136 4.26 -2.59 -9.18
N SER A 137 2.95 -2.45 -9.36
CA SER A 137 2.12 -1.55 -8.55
C SER A 137 2.00 -2.03 -7.10
N VAL A 138 1.82 -3.34 -6.90
CA VAL A 138 1.79 -3.99 -5.58
C VAL A 138 3.15 -3.89 -4.87
N GLU A 139 4.26 -4.14 -5.57
CA GLU A 139 5.62 -3.99 -5.04
C GLU A 139 5.90 -2.54 -4.59
N GLN A 140 5.49 -1.55 -5.38
CA GLN A 140 5.61 -0.15 -4.98
C GLN A 140 4.74 0.17 -3.75
N GLY A 141 3.52 -0.38 -3.68
CA GLY A 141 2.63 -0.24 -2.53
C GLY A 141 3.22 -0.83 -1.24
N THR A 142 3.78 -2.04 -1.31
CA THR A 142 4.44 -2.70 -0.18
C THR A 142 5.70 -1.96 0.27
N LEU A 143 6.52 -1.46 -0.66
CA LEU A 143 7.70 -0.66 -0.35
C LEU A 143 7.32 0.63 0.41
N ARG A 144 6.29 1.34 -0.05
CA ARG A 144 5.78 2.56 0.60
C ARG A 144 5.26 2.27 2.01
N ALA A 145 4.48 1.19 2.16
CA ALA A 145 3.97 0.74 3.45
C ALA A 145 5.11 0.37 4.42
N ARG A 146 6.12 -0.38 3.96
CA ARG A 146 7.30 -0.73 4.76
C ARG A 146 8.10 0.50 5.21
N ARG A 147 8.31 1.48 4.33
CA ARG A 147 8.96 2.77 4.70
C ARG A 147 8.18 3.51 5.78
N ARG A 148 6.85 3.53 5.70
CA ARG A 148 6.02 4.19 6.73
C ARG A 148 6.15 3.51 8.10
N ARG A 149 6.32 2.18 8.15
CA ARG A 149 6.64 1.48 9.42
C ARG A 149 7.98 1.90 10.02
N THR A 150 9.03 2.00 9.21
CA THR A 150 10.37 2.33 9.72
C THR A 150 10.47 3.76 10.23
N THR A 151 9.72 4.70 9.63
CA THR A 151 9.65 6.09 10.10
C THR A 151 8.72 6.25 11.31
N GLY A 152 7.75 5.34 11.48
CA GLY A 152 6.74 5.36 12.56
C GLY A 152 7.13 4.63 13.84
N ARG A 153 8.37 4.13 13.99
CA ARG A 153 8.85 3.50 15.23
C ARG A 153 9.03 4.56 16.32
N PHE A 154 7.93 5.02 16.89
CA PHE A 154 7.89 5.89 18.05
C PHE A 154 8.39 5.09 19.24
N SER A 155 9.59 5.39 19.73
CA SER A 155 10.02 4.89 21.03
C SER A 155 9.23 5.68 22.07
N PRO A 156 8.37 5.05 22.90
CA PRO A 156 7.72 5.77 23.97
C PRO A 156 8.81 6.42 24.83
N PRO A 157 8.60 7.64 25.35
CA PRO A 157 9.53 8.20 26.32
C PRO A 157 9.66 7.17 27.44
N SER A 158 10.89 6.67 27.64
CA SER A 158 11.23 5.86 28.80
C SER A 158 10.78 6.64 30.01
N ASN A 159 9.81 6.11 30.75
CA ASN A 159 9.32 6.69 31.98
C ASN A 159 10.46 6.55 33.02
N GLY A 160 11.43 7.45 32.92
CA GLY A 160 12.63 7.50 33.71
C GLY A 160 12.46 8.53 34.83
N SER A 161 11.96 8.03 35.95
CA SER A 161 12.35 8.45 37.30
C SER A 161 12.13 9.92 37.66
N ALA A 162 10.92 10.24 38.09
CA ALA A 162 10.74 11.22 39.15
C ALA A 162 11.20 10.58 40.48
N CYS A 163 12.46 10.84 40.85
CA CYS A 163 13.00 10.78 42.20
C CYS A 163 14.06 11.87 42.32
#